data_AF-A0A935XNN2-F1
#
_entry.id   AF-A0A935XNN2-F1
#
_cell.length_a   1.000
_cell.length_b   1.000
_cell.length_c   1.000
_cell.angle_alpha   90.00
_cell.angle_beta   90.00
_cell.angle_gamma   90.00
#
_symmetry.space_group_name_H-M   'P 1'
#
loop_
_entity.id
_entity.type
_entity.pdbx_description
1 polymer ?
#
loop_
_entity_poly.entity_id
_entity_poly.type
_entity_poly.pdbx_seq_one_letter_code
_entity_poly.pdbx_strand_id
1 'polypeptide(L)'
;MITLGSFDAGTSEAARTAYLKQLQSLTRVALPDVVAGVDRLAFAAYTPEADQPMTVAQVQAGLTRAGFFPGGVADGICGYRTLSAIRLFQEYVRSVERLDVIPDGRFGPGTQRHLQRWLDGGLQTTWAPAIAAWAAGTSVAGEYADWLQLLDRVKARHAAAPNRILQLVNASTVKSDTHTVATWDYSPSHVHLVGIRRREASGKFDDIFVLLLKGLVFKFQGSTEPGATSSPLGRPFLVQGQHDYHFGWHQKKYLALRPSGAGVLVVRSKDDATLDEADLGAGVEANASINVHWGGKGLTADVKTWSEGCQVINGSVYMDPANRLVSCASFAALNNGEINANPARTRGAYNVLLDLVTALASDRPPTVKYTLLNEEDLELAPALGQGLVQARAGVAALLG
;
A
#
# COMPACT_ATOMS: atom_id res chain seq x y z
N MET A 1 -10.58 -23.90 9.70
CA MET A 1 -9.85 -22.87 8.93
C MET A 1 -9.79 -21.56 9.68
N ILE A 2 -8.62 -20.92 9.72
CA ILE A 2 -8.43 -19.59 10.33
C ILE A 2 -8.68 -18.52 9.26
N THR A 3 -9.53 -17.54 9.58
CA THR A 3 -9.89 -16.40 8.73
C THR A 3 -9.88 -15.11 9.55
N LEU A 4 -10.10 -13.96 8.90
CA LEU A 4 -10.26 -12.67 9.60
C LEU A 4 -11.32 -12.80 10.71
N GLY A 5 -10.94 -12.45 11.94
CA GLY A 5 -11.79 -12.53 13.13
C GLY A 5 -11.75 -13.86 13.87
N SER A 6 -11.10 -14.91 13.34
CA SER A 6 -10.83 -16.13 14.12
C SER A 6 -10.03 -15.80 15.36
N PHE A 7 -10.37 -16.39 16.51
CA PHE A 7 -9.59 -16.26 17.74
C PHE A 7 -9.47 -17.59 18.50
N ASP A 8 -8.36 -17.79 19.19
CA ASP A 8 -8.12 -19.01 19.98
C ASP A 8 -9.10 -19.12 21.16
N ALA A 9 -9.55 -20.33 21.51
CA ALA A 9 -10.54 -20.53 22.59
C ALA A 9 -10.16 -19.90 23.95
N GLY A 10 -8.86 -19.71 24.22
CA GLY A 10 -8.35 -19.05 25.43
C GLY A 10 -8.31 -17.52 25.38
N THR A 11 -8.63 -16.88 24.25
CA THR A 11 -8.59 -15.42 24.11
C THR A 11 -9.76 -14.77 24.84
N SER A 12 -9.45 -13.91 25.82
CA SER A 12 -10.46 -13.24 26.64
C SER A 12 -11.29 -12.22 25.86
N GLU A 13 -12.49 -11.91 26.37
CA GLU A 13 -13.29 -10.79 25.86
C GLU A 13 -12.56 -9.44 26.00
N ALA A 14 -11.82 -9.24 27.09
CA ALA A 14 -11.03 -8.03 27.31
C ALA A 14 -9.97 -7.84 26.21
N ALA A 15 -9.30 -8.91 25.78
CA ALA A 15 -8.32 -8.87 24.69
C ALA A 15 -8.98 -8.50 23.35
N ARG A 16 -10.13 -9.10 23.04
CA ARG A 16 -10.91 -8.79 21.83
C ARG A 16 -11.40 -7.34 21.82
N THR A 17 -11.88 -6.84 22.96
CA THR A 17 -12.30 -5.44 23.13
C THR A 17 -11.13 -4.47 22.99
N ALA A 18 -9.96 -4.80 23.56
CA ALA A 18 -8.75 -4.01 23.40
C ALA A 18 -8.30 -3.93 21.94
N TYR A 19 -8.35 -5.06 21.21
CA TYR A 19 -8.08 -5.10 19.78
C TYR A 19 -9.03 -4.18 18.99
N LEU A 20 -10.34 -4.23 19.26
CA LEU A 20 -11.32 -3.36 18.58
C LEU A 20 -11.07 -1.87 18.86
N LYS A 21 -10.72 -1.53 20.10
CA LYS A 21 -10.35 -0.15 20.48
C LYS A 21 -9.11 0.32 19.73
N GLN A 22 -8.09 -0.53 19.62
CA GLN A 22 -6.89 -0.23 18.85
C GLN A 22 -7.21 -0.04 17.36
N LEU A 23 -8.00 -0.95 16.78
CA LEU A 23 -8.45 -0.84 15.39
C LEU A 23 -9.19 0.46 15.12
N GLN A 24 -10.13 0.84 15.99
CA GLN A 24 -10.86 2.10 15.87
C GLN A 24 -9.92 3.30 15.99
N SER A 25 -8.96 3.28 16.91
CA SER A 25 -7.98 4.35 17.07
C SER A 25 -7.11 4.52 15.81
N LEU A 26 -6.65 3.42 15.23
CA LEU A 26 -5.80 3.42 14.03
C LEU A 26 -6.57 3.86 12.78
N THR A 27 -7.79 3.35 12.60
CA THR A 27 -8.58 3.53 11.37
C THR A 27 -9.60 4.66 11.43
N ARG A 28 -9.82 5.23 12.62
CA ARG A 28 -10.78 6.30 12.95
C ARG A 28 -12.24 5.96 12.68
N VAL A 29 -12.55 4.68 12.47
CA VAL A 29 -13.90 4.18 12.21
C VAL A 29 -14.15 3.04 13.16
N ALA A 30 -15.29 3.06 13.85
CA ALA A 30 -15.71 1.95 14.68
C ALA A 30 -16.11 0.77 13.81
N LEU A 31 -15.80 -0.46 14.21
CA LEU A 31 -16.12 -1.66 13.43
C LEU A 31 -17.61 -1.79 13.03
N PRO A 32 -18.60 -1.40 13.88
CA PRO A 32 -20.01 -1.42 13.48
C PRO A 32 -20.36 -0.52 12.29
N ASP A 33 -19.57 0.54 12.05
CA ASP A 33 -19.76 1.46 10.92
C ASP A 33 -19.16 0.91 9.61
N VAL A 34 -18.37 -0.16 9.69
CA VAL A 34 -17.80 -0.83 8.52
C VAL A 34 -18.89 -1.61 7.80
N VAL A 35 -18.98 -1.41 6.49
CA VAL A 35 -19.93 -2.08 5.61
C VAL A 35 -19.73 -3.60 5.70
N ALA A 36 -20.82 -4.34 5.84
CA ALA A 36 -20.78 -5.79 5.85
C ALA A 36 -20.19 -6.33 4.54
N GLY A 37 -19.30 -7.32 4.65
CA GLY A 37 -18.58 -7.90 3.53
C GLY A 37 -17.35 -8.66 4.00
N VAL A 38 -16.54 -9.14 3.06
CA VAL A 38 -15.37 -9.99 3.38
C VAL A 38 -14.31 -9.28 4.24
N ASP A 39 -14.26 -7.96 4.21
CA ASP A 39 -13.29 -7.15 4.94
C ASP A 39 -13.80 -6.73 6.33
N ARG A 40 -15.07 -6.95 6.68
CA ARG A 40 -15.56 -6.63 8.02
C ARG A 40 -15.22 -7.77 8.97
N LEU A 41 -14.32 -7.50 9.92
CA LEU A 41 -14.01 -8.43 10.99
C LEU A 41 -15.28 -8.84 11.76
N ALA A 42 -15.43 -10.15 11.98
CA ALA A 42 -16.45 -10.72 12.85
C ALA A 42 -15.78 -11.80 13.71
N PHE A 43 -15.82 -11.64 15.03
CA PHE A 43 -15.15 -12.58 15.91
C PHE A 43 -15.84 -13.94 15.90
N ALA A 44 -15.05 -14.99 15.68
CA ALA A 44 -15.49 -16.37 15.76
C ALA A 44 -14.42 -17.20 16.50
N ALA A 45 -14.84 -17.96 17.50
CA ALA A 45 -13.94 -18.86 18.20
C ALA A 45 -13.43 -19.92 17.22
N TYR A 46 -12.13 -20.19 17.28
CA TYR A 46 -11.47 -21.20 16.47
C TYR A 46 -10.90 -22.29 17.39
N THR A 47 -11.21 -23.53 17.04
CA THR A 47 -10.64 -24.73 17.64
C THR A 47 -9.87 -25.46 16.55
N PRO A 48 -8.58 -25.77 16.76
CA PRO A 48 -7.83 -26.58 15.81
C PRO A 48 -8.47 -27.95 15.58
N GLU A 49 -8.41 -28.41 14.34
CA GLU A 49 -8.92 -29.71 13.92
C GLU A 49 -7.74 -30.66 13.66
N ALA A 50 -7.98 -31.97 13.57
CA ALA A 50 -6.90 -32.95 13.41
C ALA A 50 -6.08 -32.74 12.12
N ASP A 51 -6.74 -32.30 11.04
CA ASP A 51 -6.13 -31.97 9.74
C ASP A 51 -5.63 -30.52 9.66
N GLN A 52 -5.97 -29.70 10.65
CA GLN A 52 -5.50 -28.32 10.81
C GLN A 52 -5.13 -28.01 12.28
N PRO A 53 -4.07 -28.65 12.83
CA PRO A 53 -3.72 -28.56 14.25
C PRO A 53 -3.20 -27.21 14.74
N MET A 54 -2.85 -26.26 13.88
CA MET A 54 -2.27 -24.99 14.33
C MET A 54 -3.32 -24.03 14.89
N THR A 55 -3.11 -23.52 16.11
CA THR A 55 -3.86 -22.39 16.68
C THR A 55 -3.52 -21.07 15.97
N VAL A 56 -4.31 -20.02 16.18
CA VAL A 56 -4.02 -18.67 15.66
C VAL A 56 -2.68 -18.18 16.21
N ALA A 57 -2.41 -18.33 17.51
CA ALA A 57 -1.14 -17.94 18.11
C ALA A 57 0.06 -18.70 17.53
N GLN A 58 -0.09 -20.00 17.22
CA GLN A 58 0.96 -20.79 16.56
C GLN A 58 1.21 -20.32 15.13
N VAL A 59 0.16 -19.96 14.38
CA VAL A 59 0.31 -19.36 13.04
C VAL A 59 1.04 -18.02 13.12
N GLN A 60 0.67 -17.15 14.07
CA GLN A 60 1.35 -15.87 14.29
C GLN A 60 2.83 -16.06 14.60
N ALA A 61 3.17 -16.94 15.55
CA ALA A 61 4.55 -17.25 15.89
C ALA A 61 5.35 -17.83 14.70
N GLY A 62 4.72 -18.71 13.92
CA GLY A 62 5.33 -19.29 12.73
C GLY A 62 5.61 -18.24 11.65
N LEU A 63 4.66 -17.35 11.38
CA LEU A 63 4.82 -16.25 10.42
C LEU A 63 5.87 -15.24 10.88
N THR A 64 5.98 -14.96 12.18
CA THR A 64 7.06 -14.15 12.75
C THR A 64 8.42 -14.81 12.50
N ARG A 65 8.55 -16.10 12.80
CA ARG A 65 9.79 -16.87 12.58
C ARG A 65 10.17 -16.94 11.10
N ALA A 66 9.20 -17.04 10.20
CA ALA A 66 9.42 -17.06 8.75
C ALA A 66 9.72 -15.66 8.15
N GLY A 67 9.63 -14.59 8.94
CA GLY A 67 9.95 -13.22 8.53
C GLY A 67 8.79 -12.45 7.89
N PHE A 68 7.55 -12.96 7.96
CA PHE A 68 6.35 -12.31 7.39
C PHE A 68 5.58 -11.43 8.38
N PHE A 69 5.86 -11.55 9.68
CA PHE A 69 5.18 -10.77 10.72
C PHE A 69 6.14 -10.13 11.74
N PRO A 70 7.13 -9.33 11.29
CA PRO A 70 8.08 -8.67 12.20
C PRO A 70 7.36 -7.71 13.16
N GLY A 71 7.59 -7.87 14.46
CA GLY A 71 6.89 -7.12 15.51
C GLY A 71 5.44 -7.58 15.75
N GLY A 72 5.03 -8.71 15.16
CA GLY A 72 3.75 -9.35 15.40
C GLY A 72 3.67 -9.96 16.80
N VAL A 73 2.49 -9.87 17.41
CA VAL A 73 2.19 -10.47 18.71
C VAL A 73 1.40 -11.76 18.47
N ALA A 74 1.81 -12.85 19.13
CA ALA A 74 1.07 -14.11 19.15
C ALA A 74 -0.06 -14.04 20.21
N ASP A 75 -1.07 -13.21 19.95
CA ASP A 75 -2.20 -12.95 20.86
C ASP A 75 -3.39 -13.88 20.65
N GLY A 76 -3.30 -14.78 19.66
CA GLY A 76 -4.39 -15.69 19.31
C GLY A 76 -5.55 -15.01 18.59
N ILE A 77 -5.38 -13.78 18.07
CA ILE A 77 -6.40 -13.05 17.30
C ILE A 77 -5.97 -12.91 15.84
N CYS A 78 -6.77 -13.46 14.93
CA CYS A 78 -6.60 -13.27 13.50
C CYS A 78 -7.19 -11.92 13.08
N GLY A 79 -6.51 -10.84 13.47
CA GLY A 79 -6.82 -9.47 13.06
C GLY A 79 -6.31 -9.13 11.66
N TYR A 80 -6.43 -7.86 11.26
CA TYR A 80 -5.98 -7.42 9.92
C TYR A 80 -4.47 -7.59 9.72
N ARG A 81 -3.65 -7.44 10.77
CA ARG A 81 -2.20 -7.69 10.70
C ARG A 81 -1.87 -9.17 10.49
N THR A 82 -2.53 -10.06 11.24
CA THR A 82 -2.39 -11.51 11.06
C THR A 82 -2.87 -11.94 9.67
N LEU A 83 -4.02 -11.43 9.20
CA LEU A 83 -4.53 -11.67 7.85
C LEU A 83 -3.51 -11.24 6.78
N SER A 84 -2.92 -10.05 6.95
CA SER A 84 -1.90 -9.52 6.03
C SER A 84 -0.66 -10.41 5.99
N ALA A 85 -0.19 -10.88 7.16
CA ALA A 85 0.95 -11.80 7.23
C ALA A 85 0.66 -13.15 6.56
N ILE A 86 -0.56 -13.69 6.72
CA ILE A 86 -1.00 -14.91 6.03
C ILE A 86 -0.97 -14.68 4.51
N ARG A 87 -1.53 -13.57 4.03
CA ARG A 87 -1.54 -13.23 2.59
C ARG A 87 -0.14 -13.03 2.02
N LEU A 88 0.78 -12.35 2.73
CA LEU A 88 2.17 -12.23 2.29
C LEU A 88 2.87 -13.58 2.17
N PHE A 89 2.64 -14.47 3.14
CA PHE A 89 3.19 -15.82 3.09
C PHE A 89 2.66 -16.60 1.89
N GLN A 90 1.34 -16.61 1.69
CA GLN A 90 0.70 -17.22 0.52
C GLN A 90 1.23 -16.63 -0.79
N GLU A 91 1.36 -15.30 -0.85
CA GLU A 91 1.86 -14.61 -2.04
C GLU A 91 3.33 -14.94 -2.32
N TYR A 92 4.17 -15.09 -1.30
CA TYR A 92 5.55 -15.52 -1.47
C TYR A 92 5.63 -16.96 -2.00
N VAL A 93 4.87 -17.88 -1.42
CA VAL A 93 4.79 -19.28 -1.88
C VAL A 93 4.34 -19.32 -3.35
N ARG A 94 3.37 -18.49 -3.74
CA ARG A 94 2.90 -18.40 -5.12
C ARG A 94 3.91 -17.76 -6.08
N SER A 95 4.43 -16.59 -5.73
CA SER A 95 5.20 -15.75 -6.65
C SER A 95 6.68 -16.13 -6.70
N VAL A 96 7.27 -16.53 -5.58
CA VAL A 96 8.70 -16.87 -5.46
C VAL A 96 8.93 -18.36 -5.62
N GLU A 97 8.15 -19.20 -4.94
CA GLU A 97 8.29 -20.67 -5.05
C GLU A 97 7.49 -21.27 -6.22
N ARG A 98 6.63 -20.48 -6.87
CA ARG A 98 5.82 -20.90 -8.03
C ARG A 98 4.88 -22.06 -7.73
N LEU A 99 4.38 -22.14 -6.49
CA LEU A 99 3.40 -23.15 -6.06
C LEU A 99 1.96 -22.63 -6.20
N ASP A 100 1.02 -23.54 -6.38
CA ASP A 100 -0.39 -23.21 -6.59
C ASP A 100 -1.07 -22.82 -5.27
N VAL A 101 -1.09 -21.52 -4.99
CA VAL A 101 -1.72 -20.92 -3.81
C VAL A 101 -2.35 -19.58 -4.20
N ILE A 102 -3.57 -19.32 -3.74
CA ILE A 102 -4.21 -18.01 -3.87
C ILE A 102 -3.95 -17.22 -2.57
N PRO A 103 -3.47 -15.96 -2.63
CA PRO A 103 -3.24 -15.11 -1.46
C PRO A 103 -4.55 -14.49 -0.95
N ASP A 104 -5.46 -15.34 -0.47
CA ASP A 104 -6.81 -15.00 -0.02
C ASP A 104 -6.92 -14.68 1.48
N GLY A 105 -5.86 -14.97 2.26
CA GLY A 105 -5.81 -14.77 3.70
C GLY A 105 -6.54 -15.87 4.50
N ARG A 106 -6.98 -16.93 3.82
CA ARG A 106 -7.59 -18.10 4.46
C ARG A 106 -6.50 -19.11 4.79
N PHE A 107 -6.20 -19.24 6.07
CA PHE A 107 -5.21 -20.21 6.52
C PHE A 107 -5.92 -21.55 6.73
N GLY A 108 -5.98 -22.36 5.66
CA GLY A 108 -6.50 -23.73 5.64
C GLY A 108 -5.39 -24.80 5.54
N PRO A 109 -5.74 -26.08 5.32
CA PRO A 109 -4.77 -27.18 5.31
C PRO A 109 -3.61 -27.00 4.31
N GLY A 110 -3.85 -26.41 3.14
CA GLY A 110 -2.80 -26.09 2.16
C GLY A 110 -1.77 -25.11 2.71
N THR A 111 -2.22 -23.93 3.16
CA THR A 111 -1.37 -22.91 3.77
C THR A 111 -0.63 -23.46 5.00
N GLN A 112 -1.30 -24.28 5.81
CA GLN A 112 -0.67 -24.92 6.96
C GLN A 112 0.47 -25.86 6.56
N ARG A 113 0.28 -26.73 5.56
CA ARG A 113 1.35 -27.61 5.07
C ARG A 113 2.57 -26.82 4.62
N HIS A 114 2.36 -25.70 3.92
CA HIS A 114 3.47 -24.85 3.51
C HIS A 114 4.17 -24.20 4.71
N LEU A 115 3.42 -23.69 5.69
CA LEU A 115 4.02 -23.07 6.88
C LEU A 115 4.79 -24.11 7.71
N GLN A 116 4.22 -25.29 7.92
CA GLN A 116 4.90 -26.38 8.65
C GLN A 116 6.20 -26.78 7.95
N ARG A 117 6.18 -26.97 6.62
CA ARG A 117 7.39 -27.23 5.82
C ARG A 117 8.46 -26.15 6.02
N TRP A 118 8.05 -24.88 6.08
CA TRP A 118 8.97 -23.77 6.34
C TRP A 118 9.58 -23.83 7.74
N LEU A 119 8.77 -24.15 8.75
CA LEU A 119 9.23 -24.26 10.13
C LEU A 119 10.18 -25.44 10.31
N ASP A 120 9.85 -26.60 9.75
CA ASP A 120 10.66 -27.81 9.81
C ASP A 120 12.00 -27.64 9.07
N GLY A 121 11.96 -26.96 7.91
CA GLY A 121 13.15 -26.68 7.10
C GLY A 121 13.96 -25.46 7.55
N GLY A 122 13.50 -24.71 8.57
CA GLY A 122 14.13 -23.45 8.98
C GLY A 122 14.19 -22.40 7.86
N LEU A 123 13.23 -22.43 6.93
CA LEU A 123 13.24 -21.58 5.75
C LEU A 123 13.04 -20.11 6.12
N GLN A 124 13.69 -19.26 5.33
CA GLN A 124 13.56 -17.81 5.38
C GLN A 124 13.28 -17.30 3.98
N THR A 125 12.74 -16.11 3.93
CA THR A 125 12.44 -15.40 2.70
C THR A 125 13.71 -14.89 2.00
N THR A 126 13.70 -14.79 0.67
CA THR A 126 14.85 -14.31 -0.11
C THR A 126 15.24 -12.87 0.21
N TRP A 127 14.31 -12.05 0.69
CA TRP A 127 14.56 -10.67 1.13
C TRP A 127 15.12 -10.55 2.57
N ALA A 128 15.24 -11.65 3.33
CA ALA A 128 15.67 -11.60 4.73
C ALA A 128 17.10 -11.03 4.90
N PRO A 129 18.09 -11.38 4.04
CA PRO A 129 19.41 -10.75 4.11
C PRO A 129 19.39 -9.24 3.88
N ALA A 130 18.56 -8.75 2.95
CA ALA A 130 18.42 -7.32 2.69
C ALA A 130 17.82 -6.57 3.89
N ILE A 131 16.78 -7.15 4.51
CA ILE A 131 16.18 -6.59 5.73
C ILE A 131 17.20 -6.57 6.89
N ALA A 132 17.99 -7.63 7.05
CA ALA A 132 19.02 -7.70 8.08
C ALA A 132 20.13 -6.64 7.88
N ALA A 133 20.60 -6.49 6.63
CA ALA A 133 21.61 -5.48 6.29
C ALA A 133 21.10 -4.05 6.52
N TRP A 134 19.83 -3.79 6.15
CA TRP A 134 19.15 -2.52 6.43
C TRP A 134 19.04 -2.26 7.93
N ALA A 135 18.59 -3.23 8.72
CA ALA A 135 18.45 -3.08 10.16
C ALA A 135 19.79 -2.82 10.87
N ALA A 136 20.88 -3.37 10.35
CA ALA A 136 22.24 -3.13 10.84
C ALA A 136 22.83 -1.79 10.37
N GLY A 137 22.14 -1.02 9.52
CA GLY A 137 22.67 0.20 8.92
C GLY A 137 23.82 -0.04 7.93
N THR A 138 23.97 -1.28 7.45
CA THR A 138 25.03 -1.69 6.52
C THR A 138 24.58 -1.73 5.07
N SER A 139 23.30 -1.49 4.81
CA SER A 139 22.74 -1.35 3.46
C SER A 139 23.17 -0.02 2.83
N VAL A 140 24.40 0.03 2.31
CA VAL A 140 25.00 1.24 1.72
C VAL A 140 24.90 1.32 0.19
N ALA A 141 24.29 0.33 -0.47
CA ALA A 141 24.21 0.25 -1.93
C ALA A 141 22.94 -0.46 -2.41
N GLY A 142 22.54 -0.17 -3.65
CA GLY A 142 21.40 -0.79 -4.33
C GLY A 142 20.18 0.12 -4.43
N GLU A 143 19.15 -0.39 -5.10
CA GLU A 143 18.02 0.43 -5.56
C GLU A 143 17.32 1.20 -4.43
N TYR A 144 17.20 0.61 -3.23
CA TYR A 144 16.60 1.29 -2.08
C TYR A 144 17.39 2.55 -1.67
N ALA A 145 18.72 2.47 -1.62
CA ALA A 145 19.57 3.61 -1.28
C ALA A 145 19.55 4.66 -2.41
N ASP A 146 19.54 4.22 -3.67
CA ASP A 146 19.43 5.12 -4.83
C ASP A 146 18.13 5.93 -4.80
N TRP A 147 17.01 5.30 -4.41
CA TRP A 147 15.73 5.98 -4.24
C TRP A 147 15.77 7.03 -3.12
N LEU A 148 16.34 6.71 -1.95
CA LEU A 148 16.49 7.70 -0.87
C LEU A 148 17.38 8.87 -1.31
N GLN A 149 18.47 8.59 -2.02
CA GLN A 149 19.35 9.61 -2.56
C GLN A 149 18.64 10.51 -3.59
N LEU A 150 17.81 9.93 -4.46
CA LEU A 150 16.97 10.69 -5.38
C LEU A 150 16.04 11.63 -4.60
N LEU A 151 15.33 11.13 -3.59
CA LEU A 151 14.42 11.93 -2.78
C LEU A 151 15.14 13.12 -2.11
N ASP A 152 16.33 12.90 -1.54
CA ASP A 152 17.15 13.98 -0.99
C ASP A 152 17.56 15.02 -2.03
N ARG A 153 17.95 14.58 -3.24
CA ARG A 153 18.28 15.48 -4.36
C ARG A 153 17.06 16.29 -4.81
N VAL A 154 15.89 15.67 -4.86
CA VAL A 154 14.63 16.34 -5.21
C VAL A 154 14.27 17.40 -4.16
N LYS A 155 14.39 17.08 -2.86
CA LYS A 155 14.22 18.06 -1.79
C LYS A 155 15.16 19.24 -1.95
N ALA A 156 16.45 18.98 -2.18
CA ALA A 156 17.44 20.04 -2.36
C ALA A 156 17.11 20.95 -3.56
N ARG A 157 16.76 20.36 -4.71
CA ARG A 157 16.38 21.12 -5.92
C ARG A 157 15.17 22.01 -5.65
N HIS A 158 14.11 21.46 -5.05
CA HIS A 158 12.87 22.20 -4.81
C HIS A 158 12.96 23.19 -3.64
N ALA A 159 13.91 23.00 -2.72
CA ALA A 159 14.21 23.99 -1.69
C ALA A 159 14.91 25.21 -2.29
N ALA A 160 15.80 25.01 -3.26
CA ALA A 160 16.52 26.08 -3.95
C ALA A 160 15.64 26.82 -4.97
N ALA A 161 14.81 26.07 -5.72
CA ALA A 161 13.97 26.61 -6.78
C ALA A 161 12.59 25.92 -6.78
N PRO A 162 11.68 26.29 -5.86
CA PRO A 162 10.35 25.70 -5.82
C PRO A 162 9.56 26.11 -7.07
N ASN A 163 8.91 25.12 -7.70
CA ASN A 163 7.94 25.40 -8.75
C ASN A 163 6.67 26.08 -8.19
N ARG A 164 5.77 26.50 -9.08
CA ARG A 164 4.58 27.27 -8.70
C ARG A 164 3.71 26.59 -7.65
N ILE A 165 3.48 25.28 -7.78
CA ILE A 165 2.71 24.50 -6.79
C ILE A 165 3.43 24.47 -5.44
N LEU A 166 4.74 24.22 -5.42
CA LEU A 166 5.51 24.18 -4.18
C LEU A 166 5.65 25.55 -3.52
N GLN A 167 5.61 26.64 -4.29
CA GLN A 167 5.49 28.00 -3.74
C GLN A 167 4.16 28.17 -2.98
N LEU A 168 3.04 27.70 -3.56
CA LEU A 168 1.74 27.71 -2.88
C LEU A 168 1.76 26.87 -1.60
N VAL A 169 2.35 25.67 -1.66
CA VAL A 169 2.47 24.78 -0.49
C VAL A 169 3.31 25.46 0.61
N ASN A 170 4.48 26.00 0.27
CA ASN A 170 5.37 26.65 1.25
C ASN A 170 4.75 27.92 1.88
N ALA A 171 3.91 28.65 1.13
CA ALA A 171 3.23 29.84 1.62
C ALA A 171 1.90 29.55 2.35
N SER A 172 1.38 28.32 2.25
CA SER A 172 0.08 27.97 2.81
C SER A 172 0.08 27.95 4.33
N THR A 173 -0.96 28.53 4.91
CA THR A 173 -1.27 28.44 6.35
C THR A 173 -2.38 27.43 6.64
N VAL A 174 -2.89 26.76 5.60
CA VAL A 174 -3.96 25.78 5.73
C VAL A 174 -3.45 24.57 6.50
N LYS A 175 -4.11 24.26 7.62
CA LYS A 175 -3.83 23.04 8.39
C LYS A 175 -4.08 21.83 7.49
N SER A 176 -3.02 21.06 7.23
CA SER A 176 -3.07 19.90 6.34
C SER A 176 -2.03 18.85 6.75
N ASP A 177 -2.11 17.68 6.11
CA ASP A 177 -1.14 16.59 6.20
C ASP A 177 -0.04 16.71 5.14
N THR A 178 0.03 17.84 4.43
CA THR A 178 1.04 18.11 3.40
C THR A 178 2.20 18.88 4.01
N HIS A 179 3.41 18.42 3.70
CA HIS A 179 4.65 19.00 4.21
C HIS A 179 5.19 20.05 3.26
N THR A 180 5.70 21.14 3.82
CA THR A 180 6.53 22.09 3.06
C THR A 180 7.84 21.43 2.69
N VAL A 181 8.51 21.94 1.64
CA VAL A 181 9.75 21.31 1.15
C VAL A 181 10.81 21.20 2.25
N ALA A 182 10.89 22.21 3.13
CA ALA A 182 11.83 22.21 4.25
C ALA A 182 11.60 21.04 5.22
N THR A 183 10.34 20.63 5.42
CA THR A 183 9.95 19.61 6.40
C THR A 183 9.81 18.21 5.83
N TRP A 184 10.11 17.99 4.55
CA TRP A 184 10.13 16.64 3.97
C TRP A 184 11.12 15.75 4.72
N ASP A 185 10.67 14.56 5.11
CA ASP A 185 11.45 13.59 5.88
C ASP A 185 11.54 12.26 5.11
N TYR A 186 12.75 11.94 4.65
CA TYR A 186 13.05 10.70 3.93
C TYR A 186 13.81 9.68 4.77
N SER A 187 13.75 9.82 6.11
CA SER A 187 14.38 8.87 7.02
C SER A 187 13.96 7.42 6.70
N PRO A 188 14.91 6.47 6.68
CA PRO A 188 14.61 5.06 6.44
C PRO A 188 13.77 4.42 7.56
N SER A 189 13.53 5.12 8.68
CA SER A 189 12.61 4.68 9.73
C SER A 189 11.14 4.65 9.30
N HIS A 190 10.79 5.39 8.24
CA HIS A 190 9.45 5.45 7.68
C HIS A 190 9.27 4.48 6.52
N VAL A 191 8.02 4.08 6.30
CA VAL A 191 7.59 3.52 5.02
C VAL A 191 7.37 4.67 4.06
N HIS A 192 8.00 4.62 2.88
CA HIS A 192 7.80 5.62 1.83
C HIS A 192 7.03 5.00 0.68
N LEU A 193 5.98 5.67 0.22
CA LEU A 193 5.29 5.33 -1.02
C LEU A 193 5.43 6.51 -1.97
N VAL A 194 6.12 6.31 -3.09
CA VAL A 194 6.44 7.36 -4.05
C VAL A 194 5.59 7.18 -5.29
N GLY A 195 4.66 8.09 -5.57
CA GLY A 195 3.93 8.14 -6.84
C GLY A 195 4.70 8.97 -7.86
N ILE A 196 4.85 8.46 -9.09
CA ILE A 196 5.51 9.18 -10.20
C ILE A 196 4.44 9.62 -11.19
N ARG A 197 4.15 10.92 -11.24
CA ARG A 197 3.18 11.52 -12.17
C ARG A 197 3.83 11.89 -13.49
N ARG A 198 3.31 11.34 -14.58
CA ARG A 198 3.83 11.60 -15.94
C ARG A 198 3.24 12.85 -16.60
N ARG A 199 2.15 13.40 -16.06
CA ARG A 199 1.42 14.57 -16.59
C ARG A 199 0.94 14.38 -18.04
N GLU A 200 0.67 13.13 -18.44
CA GLU A 200 0.13 12.82 -19.75
C GLU A 200 -1.39 12.98 -19.80
N ALA A 201 -2.05 13.07 -18.63
CA ALA A 201 -3.50 13.18 -18.51
C ALA A 201 -4.24 12.08 -19.28
N SER A 202 -3.61 10.91 -19.46
CA SER A 202 -4.06 9.86 -20.36
C SER A 202 -5.35 9.18 -19.87
N GLY A 203 -5.66 9.36 -18.59
CA GLY A 203 -6.76 8.68 -17.91
C GLY A 203 -6.55 7.18 -17.78
N LYS A 204 -5.29 6.71 -17.88
CA LYS A 204 -4.91 5.30 -17.81
C LYS A 204 -4.13 4.97 -16.52
N PHE A 205 -3.94 3.68 -16.29
CA PHE A 205 -3.09 3.15 -15.23
C PHE A 205 -1.63 3.03 -15.73
N ASP A 206 -0.99 4.14 -16.08
CA ASP A 206 0.34 4.20 -16.69
C ASP A 206 1.41 4.87 -15.79
N ASP A 207 1.01 5.30 -14.59
CA ASP A 207 1.93 5.75 -13.55
C ASP A 207 2.50 4.55 -12.77
N ILE A 208 3.65 4.77 -12.13
CA ILE A 208 4.28 3.81 -11.23
C ILE A 208 4.32 4.37 -9.82
N PHE A 209 4.02 3.51 -8.86
CA PHE A 209 4.21 3.74 -7.44
C PHE A 209 5.36 2.88 -6.95
N VAL A 210 6.28 3.48 -6.20
CA VAL A 210 7.45 2.81 -5.65
C VAL A 210 7.33 2.78 -4.13
N LEU A 211 7.26 1.59 -3.56
CA LEU A 211 7.20 1.37 -2.12
C LEU A 211 8.60 1.03 -1.61
N LEU A 212 9.09 1.86 -0.68
CA LEU A 212 10.37 1.68 0.01
C LEU A 212 10.09 1.26 1.45
N LEU A 213 10.52 0.06 1.83
CA LEU A 213 10.49 -0.41 3.22
C LEU A 213 11.63 -1.36 3.51
N LYS A 214 12.30 -1.21 4.65
CA LYS A 214 13.27 -2.18 5.16
C LYS A 214 14.38 -2.60 4.18
N GLY A 215 14.89 -1.66 3.38
CA GLY A 215 15.89 -1.95 2.35
C GLY A 215 15.33 -2.57 1.05
N LEU A 216 14.00 -2.65 0.93
CA LEU A 216 13.31 -3.29 -0.18
C LEU A 216 12.58 -2.26 -1.03
N VAL A 217 12.52 -2.54 -2.34
CA VAL A 217 11.82 -1.73 -3.31
C VAL A 217 10.77 -2.59 -4.01
N PHE A 218 9.51 -2.20 -3.91
CA PHE A 218 8.43 -2.78 -4.71
C PHE A 218 7.88 -1.73 -5.65
N LYS A 219 7.42 -2.14 -6.84
CA LYS A 219 6.82 -1.23 -7.81
C LYS A 219 5.41 -1.69 -8.15
N PHE A 220 4.47 -0.77 -8.18
CA PHE A 220 3.07 -1.04 -8.47
C PHE A 220 2.61 -0.14 -9.61
N GLN A 221 1.80 -0.70 -10.52
CA GLN A 221 1.15 0.08 -11.55
C GLN A 221 -0.06 0.79 -10.95
N GLY A 222 -0.30 2.04 -11.37
CA GLY A 222 -1.42 2.81 -10.86
C GLY A 222 -1.70 4.06 -11.69
N SER A 223 -2.47 4.97 -11.10
CA SER A 223 -2.62 6.33 -11.58
C SER A 223 -2.57 7.31 -10.41
N THR A 224 -1.79 8.37 -10.58
CA THR A 224 -1.67 9.52 -9.69
C THR A 224 -2.53 10.70 -10.15
N GLU A 225 -3.10 10.58 -11.34
CA GLU A 225 -3.91 11.60 -11.98
C GLU A 225 -5.38 11.48 -11.54
N PRO A 226 -6.05 12.61 -11.31
CA PRO A 226 -7.44 12.59 -10.95
C PRO A 226 -8.30 12.15 -12.16
N GLY A 227 -9.23 11.22 -11.93
CA GLY A 227 -10.26 10.84 -12.90
C GLY A 227 -11.40 11.86 -12.96
N ALA A 228 -12.56 11.46 -13.52
CA ALA A 228 -13.68 12.37 -13.70
C ALA A 228 -14.29 12.75 -12.33
N THR A 229 -14.83 13.97 -12.21
CA THR A 229 -15.56 14.40 -11.01
C THR A 229 -16.89 15.03 -11.41
N SER A 230 -17.90 14.89 -10.55
CA SER A 230 -19.16 15.63 -10.63
C SER A 230 -19.20 16.82 -9.67
N SER A 231 -18.12 17.06 -8.93
CA SER A 231 -18.07 18.15 -7.95
C SER A 231 -18.11 19.52 -8.64
N PRO A 232 -19.00 20.44 -8.22
CA PRO A 232 -19.03 21.80 -8.77
C PRO A 232 -17.78 22.62 -8.39
N LEU A 233 -16.98 22.13 -7.45
CA LEU A 233 -15.70 22.73 -7.08
C LEU A 233 -14.59 22.40 -8.09
N GLY A 234 -14.84 21.47 -9.00
CA GLY A 234 -13.83 20.97 -9.93
C GLY A 234 -13.00 19.82 -9.37
N ARG A 235 -12.15 19.28 -10.24
CA ARG A 235 -11.31 18.12 -10.01
C ARG A 235 -10.17 18.46 -9.05
N PRO A 236 -9.99 17.73 -7.94
CA PRO A 236 -8.89 17.96 -7.03
C PRO A 236 -7.62 17.26 -7.53
N PHE A 237 -6.59 18.06 -7.82
CA PHE A 237 -5.24 17.58 -8.09
C PHE A 237 -4.44 17.61 -6.81
N LEU A 238 -4.01 16.43 -6.34
CA LEU A 238 -3.02 16.35 -5.27
C LEU A 238 -1.75 17.10 -5.68
N VAL A 239 -1.32 18.02 -4.83
CA VAL A 239 -0.10 18.81 -5.04
C VAL A 239 1.14 17.92 -5.00
N GLN A 240 2.16 18.26 -5.77
CA GLN A 240 3.48 17.61 -5.67
C GLN A 240 4.05 17.79 -4.25
N GLY A 241 4.79 16.79 -3.76
CA GLY A 241 5.50 16.85 -2.49
C GLY A 241 5.20 15.67 -1.56
N GLN A 242 5.53 15.83 -0.28
CA GLN A 242 5.35 14.78 0.74
C GLN A 242 4.11 15.02 1.59
N HIS A 243 3.41 13.93 1.90
CA HIS A 243 2.16 13.90 2.65
C HIS A 243 2.15 12.76 3.67
N ASP A 244 1.51 12.98 4.81
CA ASP A 244 1.33 11.95 5.82
C ASP A 244 0.03 11.18 5.63
N TYR A 245 0.16 9.86 5.48
CA TYR A 245 -0.95 8.94 5.36
C TYR A 245 -0.95 7.91 6.49
N HIS A 246 -2.12 7.38 6.82
CA HIS A 246 -2.31 6.28 7.77
C HIS A 246 -3.28 5.23 7.23
N PHE A 247 -3.34 4.07 7.86
CA PHE A 247 -4.38 3.08 7.56
C PHE A 247 -5.76 3.57 7.95
N GLY A 248 -6.69 3.59 7.00
CA GLY A 248 -8.10 3.91 7.25
C GLY A 248 -9.01 3.18 6.28
N TRP A 249 -10.31 3.48 6.34
CA TRP A 249 -11.30 2.82 5.51
C TRP A 249 -11.65 3.63 4.25
N HIS A 250 -11.54 3.00 3.07
CA HIS A 250 -12.09 3.53 1.84
C HIS A 250 -13.59 3.19 1.77
N GLN A 251 -14.45 4.21 1.74
CA GLN A 251 -15.92 4.08 1.72
C GLN A 251 -16.48 3.15 2.82
N LYS A 252 -15.75 2.97 3.93
CA LYS A 252 -16.09 2.00 5.00
C LYS A 252 -16.17 0.54 4.51
N LYS A 253 -15.60 0.20 3.35
CA LYS A 253 -15.68 -1.14 2.73
C LYS A 253 -14.41 -1.96 2.89
N TYR A 254 -13.25 -1.34 2.67
CA TYR A 254 -11.94 -2.01 2.75
C TYR A 254 -10.86 -1.02 3.20
N LEU A 255 -9.73 -1.55 3.66
CA LEU A 255 -8.61 -0.72 4.13
C LEU A 255 -7.91 -0.02 2.96
N ALA A 256 -7.45 1.20 3.22
CA ALA A 256 -6.69 2.03 2.30
C ALA A 256 -5.76 2.97 3.08
N LEU A 257 -4.88 3.67 2.38
CA LEU A 257 -4.15 4.78 2.98
C LEU A 257 -5.01 6.04 2.89
N ARG A 258 -5.20 6.72 4.02
CA ARG A 258 -5.95 7.98 4.14
C ARG A 258 -5.05 9.09 4.68
N PRO A 259 -5.32 10.38 4.37
CA PRO A 259 -4.63 11.49 4.99
C PRO A 259 -4.68 11.42 6.53
N SER A 260 -3.55 11.72 7.18
CA SER A 260 -3.34 11.57 8.62
C SER A 260 -4.14 12.53 9.51
N GLY A 261 -4.92 13.46 9.00
CA GLY A 261 -5.50 14.51 9.82
C GLY A 261 -6.50 15.35 9.05
N ALA A 262 -6.15 16.60 8.81
CA ALA A 262 -7.04 17.57 8.18
C ALA A 262 -7.22 17.36 6.67
N GLY A 263 -6.44 16.47 6.06
CA GLY A 263 -6.44 16.23 4.62
C GLY A 263 -5.14 16.71 3.97
N VAL A 264 -4.93 16.26 2.74
CA VAL A 264 -3.80 16.70 1.91
C VAL A 264 -4.17 17.95 1.11
N LEU A 265 -3.17 18.74 0.71
CA LEU A 265 -3.41 19.92 -0.11
C LEU A 265 -3.71 19.51 -1.56
N VAL A 266 -4.71 20.16 -2.13
CA VAL A 266 -5.09 20.01 -3.54
C VAL A 266 -5.23 21.37 -4.20
N VAL A 267 -5.04 21.40 -5.51
CA VAL A 267 -5.49 22.49 -6.39
C VAL A 267 -6.73 22.00 -7.14
N ARG A 268 -7.75 22.85 -7.28
CA ARG A 268 -8.98 22.52 -8.00
C ARG A 268 -8.91 23.02 -9.43
N SER A 269 -9.24 22.14 -10.38
CA SER A 269 -9.44 22.54 -11.78
C SER A 269 -10.90 22.39 -12.19
N LYS A 270 -11.49 23.43 -12.77
CA LYS A 270 -12.92 23.42 -13.11
C LYS A 270 -13.24 22.59 -14.34
N ASP A 271 -12.41 22.63 -15.38
CA ASP A 271 -12.72 21.98 -16.66
C ASP A 271 -11.53 21.24 -17.32
N ASP A 272 -10.32 21.28 -16.73
CA ASP A 272 -9.12 20.78 -17.40
C ASP A 272 -8.60 19.43 -16.89
N ALA A 273 -7.94 18.71 -17.79
CA ALA A 273 -7.19 17.50 -17.47
C ALA A 273 -5.79 17.81 -16.87
N THR A 274 -5.38 19.08 -16.92
CA THR A 274 -4.11 19.62 -16.42
C THR A 274 -4.37 20.93 -15.69
N LEU A 275 -3.53 21.28 -14.72
CA LEU A 275 -3.63 22.57 -14.03
C LEU A 275 -3.09 23.72 -14.88
N ASP A 276 -3.76 24.87 -14.87
CA ASP A 276 -3.29 26.12 -15.48
C ASP A 276 -2.98 27.21 -14.42
N GLU A 277 -2.55 28.41 -14.85
CA GLU A 277 -2.25 29.50 -13.91
C GLU A 277 -3.51 30.08 -13.23
N ALA A 278 -4.70 29.95 -13.82
CA ALA A 278 -5.93 30.39 -13.17
C ALA A 278 -6.28 29.46 -12.00
N ASP A 279 -6.15 28.14 -12.21
CA ASP A 279 -6.29 27.12 -11.18
C ASP A 279 -5.28 27.34 -10.04
N LEU A 280 -4.01 27.58 -10.38
CA LEU A 280 -2.96 27.87 -9.39
C LEU A 280 -3.19 29.21 -8.68
N GLY A 281 -3.77 30.20 -9.35
CA GLY A 281 -4.18 31.48 -8.78
C GLY A 281 -5.29 31.36 -7.74
N ALA A 282 -6.14 30.33 -7.81
CA ALA A 282 -7.16 30.05 -6.82
C ALA A 282 -6.60 29.48 -5.51
N GLY A 283 -5.34 29.01 -5.52
CA GLY A 283 -4.63 28.54 -4.34
C GLY A 283 -4.85 27.06 -4.02
N VAL A 284 -4.52 26.69 -2.77
CA VAL A 284 -4.59 25.31 -2.27
C VAL A 284 -5.62 25.18 -1.16
N GLU A 285 -6.30 24.03 -1.10
CA GLU A 285 -7.22 23.67 -0.03
C GLU A 285 -6.89 22.29 0.56
N ALA A 286 -7.25 22.06 1.83
CA ALA A 286 -7.12 20.74 2.44
C ALA A 286 -8.29 19.84 2.04
N ASN A 287 -7.99 18.60 1.65
CA ASN A 287 -8.97 17.60 1.26
C ASN A 287 -8.67 16.24 1.92
N ALA A 288 -9.58 15.80 2.80
CA ALA A 288 -9.46 14.56 3.57
C ALA A 288 -9.99 13.30 2.86
N SER A 289 -10.50 13.43 1.62
CA SER A 289 -11.01 12.31 0.83
C SER A 289 -9.99 11.71 -0.14
N ILE A 290 -8.86 12.39 -0.37
CA ILE A 290 -7.80 11.96 -1.29
C ILE A 290 -7.00 10.81 -0.69
N ASN A 291 -7.42 9.59 -1.00
CA ASN A 291 -6.84 8.35 -0.48
C ASN A 291 -5.82 7.75 -1.47
N VAL A 292 -5.02 6.78 -1.00
CA VAL A 292 -4.37 5.79 -1.88
C VAL A 292 -5.13 4.48 -1.76
N HIS A 293 -5.82 4.07 -2.82
CA HIS A 293 -6.71 2.91 -2.78
C HIS A 293 -6.67 2.03 -4.02
N TRP A 294 -7.46 0.96 -4.00
CA TRP A 294 -7.54 0.00 -5.09
C TRP A 294 -8.33 0.56 -6.28
N GLY A 295 -7.75 0.48 -7.48
CA GLY A 295 -8.37 0.88 -8.75
C GLY A 295 -8.99 -0.28 -9.53
N GLY A 296 -9.39 -1.37 -8.86
CA GLY A 296 -9.89 -2.56 -9.53
C GLY A 296 -8.77 -3.38 -10.20
N LYS A 297 -9.13 -4.15 -11.23
CA LYS A 297 -8.18 -4.97 -12.00
C LYS A 297 -7.24 -4.15 -12.89
N GLY A 298 -7.53 -2.88 -13.18
CA GLY A 298 -6.64 -1.91 -13.85
C GLY A 298 -6.05 -2.23 -15.23
N LEU A 299 -6.35 -3.36 -15.88
CA LEU A 299 -5.67 -3.78 -17.12
C LEU A 299 -6.08 -3.00 -18.38
N THR A 300 -7.36 -2.71 -18.55
CA THR A 300 -7.91 -2.05 -19.75
C THR A 300 -8.90 -0.93 -19.40
N ALA A 301 -9.10 -0.68 -18.10
CA ALA A 301 -10.09 0.27 -17.62
C ALA A 301 -9.52 1.68 -17.59
N ASP A 302 -10.32 2.64 -18.04
CA ASP A 302 -10.06 4.06 -17.77
C ASP A 302 -10.15 4.32 -16.26
N VAL A 303 -9.27 5.19 -15.75
CA VAL A 303 -9.26 5.65 -14.35
C VAL A 303 -10.54 6.43 -14.00
N LYS A 304 -11.28 6.90 -15.01
CA LYS A 304 -12.37 7.88 -14.92
C LYS A 304 -13.41 7.60 -13.83
N THR A 305 -13.76 6.34 -13.54
CA THR A 305 -14.77 5.98 -12.52
C THR A 305 -14.17 5.50 -11.19
N TRP A 306 -12.85 5.37 -11.12
CA TRP A 306 -12.15 4.80 -9.96
C TRP A 306 -11.60 5.87 -9.02
N SER A 307 -11.38 7.09 -9.51
CA SER A 307 -10.76 8.16 -8.73
C SER A 307 -11.31 9.53 -9.10
N GLU A 308 -11.82 10.28 -8.12
CA GLU A 308 -12.05 11.73 -8.24
C GLU A 308 -10.85 12.52 -7.68
N GLY A 309 -9.62 12.02 -7.86
CA GLY A 309 -8.37 12.63 -7.35
C GLY A 309 -7.59 11.81 -6.34
N CYS A 310 -8.14 10.68 -5.90
CA CYS A 310 -7.39 9.64 -5.21
C CYS A 310 -6.23 9.09 -6.06
N GLN A 311 -5.25 8.52 -5.39
CA GLN A 311 -4.17 7.78 -6.01
C GLN A 311 -4.62 6.31 -6.06
N VAL A 312 -4.62 5.70 -7.25
CA VAL A 312 -5.19 4.35 -7.44
C VAL A 312 -4.15 3.35 -7.88
N ILE A 313 -4.15 2.18 -7.24
CA ILE A 313 -3.24 1.07 -7.53
C ILE A 313 -4.00 -0.05 -8.22
N ASN A 314 -3.43 -0.55 -9.31
CA ASN A 314 -3.94 -1.69 -10.05
C ASN A 314 -3.78 -3.00 -9.23
N GLY A 315 -4.79 -3.88 -9.24
CA GLY A 315 -4.71 -5.21 -8.64
C GLY A 315 -3.99 -6.29 -9.47
N SER A 316 -3.60 -6.05 -10.71
CA SER A 316 -3.16 -7.14 -11.61
C SER A 316 -1.67 -7.42 -11.61
N VAL A 317 -0.82 -6.44 -11.34
CA VAL A 317 0.64 -6.61 -11.46
C VAL A 317 1.39 -5.79 -10.44
N TYR A 318 2.55 -6.29 -10.03
CA TYR A 318 3.57 -5.54 -9.31
C TYR A 318 4.96 -6.08 -9.66
N MET A 319 6.00 -5.37 -9.25
CA MET A 319 7.38 -5.85 -9.32
C MET A 319 7.91 -6.06 -7.92
N ASP A 320 8.54 -7.22 -7.73
CA ASP A 320 9.18 -7.59 -6.49
C ASP A 320 10.57 -6.93 -6.34
N PRO A 321 11.25 -7.10 -5.19
CA PRO A 321 12.57 -6.50 -4.95
C PRO A 321 13.69 -7.05 -5.84
N ALA A 322 13.45 -8.14 -6.56
CA ALA A 322 14.36 -8.68 -7.56
C ALA A 322 14.03 -8.15 -8.97
N ASN A 323 13.19 -7.11 -9.09
CA ASN A 323 12.73 -6.53 -10.35
C ASN A 323 11.98 -7.52 -11.25
N ARG A 324 11.40 -8.58 -10.67
CA ARG A 324 10.59 -9.54 -11.42
C ARG A 324 9.16 -9.04 -11.48
N LEU A 325 8.59 -9.02 -12.68
CA LEU A 325 7.17 -8.77 -12.88
C LEU A 325 6.35 -9.96 -12.35
N VAL A 326 5.41 -9.68 -11.45
CA VAL A 326 4.51 -10.67 -10.85
C VAL A 326 3.09 -10.37 -11.29
N SER A 327 2.44 -11.35 -11.92
CA SER A 327 1.04 -11.27 -12.31
C SER A 327 0.12 -11.84 -11.23
N CYS A 328 -0.93 -11.08 -10.92
CA CYS A 328 -2.07 -11.42 -10.09
C CYS A 328 -3.37 -11.50 -10.92
N ALA A 329 -3.29 -11.32 -12.24
CA ALA A 329 -4.45 -11.14 -13.12
C ALA A 329 -5.45 -12.32 -13.10
N SER A 330 -4.99 -13.52 -12.75
CA SER A 330 -5.83 -14.72 -12.65
C SER A 330 -6.79 -14.72 -11.45
N PHE A 331 -6.50 -13.94 -10.40
CA PHE A 331 -7.31 -13.85 -9.18
C PHE A 331 -7.66 -12.40 -8.78
N ALA A 332 -7.11 -11.40 -9.45
CA ALA A 332 -7.48 -10.01 -9.26
C ALA A 332 -8.93 -9.75 -9.71
N ALA A 333 -9.74 -9.26 -8.78
CA ALA A 333 -11.14 -8.92 -9.00
C ALA A 333 -11.29 -7.62 -9.82
N LEU A 334 -12.42 -7.47 -10.49
CA LEU A 334 -12.81 -6.23 -11.16
C LEU A 334 -13.30 -5.18 -10.18
N ASN A 335 -14.06 -5.58 -9.17
CA ASN A 335 -14.70 -4.70 -8.20
C ASN A 335 -15.03 -5.44 -6.89
N ASN A 336 -15.56 -4.72 -5.89
CA ASN A 336 -15.93 -5.32 -4.60
C ASN A 336 -17.07 -6.35 -4.69
N GLY A 337 -17.95 -6.26 -5.69
CA GLY A 337 -19.03 -7.23 -5.91
C GLY A 337 -18.47 -8.61 -6.22
N GLU A 338 -17.45 -8.69 -7.08
CA GLU A 338 -16.79 -9.95 -7.41
C GLU A 338 -16.05 -10.56 -6.21
N ILE A 339 -15.40 -9.74 -5.38
CA ILE A 339 -14.76 -10.21 -4.14
C ILE A 339 -15.79 -10.81 -3.19
N ASN A 340 -16.94 -10.15 -3.01
CA ASN A 340 -18.00 -10.63 -2.13
C ASN A 340 -18.69 -11.90 -2.68
N ALA A 341 -18.73 -12.07 -4.00
CA ALA A 341 -19.36 -13.22 -4.65
C ALA A 341 -18.44 -14.44 -4.76
N ASN A 342 -17.11 -14.26 -4.80
CA ASN A 342 -16.17 -15.34 -5.04
C ASN A 342 -14.94 -15.25 -4.12
N PRO A 343 -14.75 -16.21 -3.19
CA PRO A 343 -13.61 -16.21 -2.27
C PRO A 343 -12.25 -16.42 -2.95
N ALA A 344 -12.21 -16.90 -4.20
CA ALA A 344 -10.98 -17.02 -5.00
C ALA A 344 -10.56 -15.70 -5.66
N ARG A 345 -11.30 -14.61 -5.44
CA ARG A 345 -11.04 -13.28 -6.00
C ARG A 345 -10.56 -12.33 -4.92
N THR A 346 -9.49 -11.59 -5.21
CA THR A 346 -8.87 -10.66 -4.27
C THR A 346 -8.55 -9.32 -4.94
N ARG A 347 -8.01 -8.36 -4.19
CA ARG A 347 -7.51 -7.10 -4.77
C ARG A 347 -6.10 -7.25 -5.38
N GLY A 348 -5.58 -8.47 -5.45
CA GLY A 348 -4.32 -8.82 -6.11
C GLY A 348 -3.14 -8.00 -5.61
N ALA A 349 -2.40 -7.36 -6.53
CA ALA A 349 -1.25 -6.52 -6.24
C ALA A 349 -1.53 -5.40 -5.21
N TYR A 350 -2.76 -4.90 -5.12
CA TYR A 350 -3.10 -3.93 -4.07
C TYR A 350 -3.10 -4.55 -2.67
N ASN A 351 -3.53 -5.82 -2.53
CA ASN A 351 -3.37 -6.52 -1.25
C ASN A 351 -1.89 -6.64 -0.90
N VAL A 352 -1.01 -6.94 -1.85
CA VAL A 352 0.44 -7.01 -1.60
C VAL A 352 0.96 -5.69 -1.03
N LEU A 353 0.60 -4.54 -1.65
CA LEU A 353 0.97 -3.23 -1.12
C LEU A 353 0.48 -3.04 0.33
N LEU A 354 -0.81 -3.28 0.59
CA LEU A 354 -1.33 -3.11 1.94
C LEU A 354 -0.71 -4.07 2.95
N ASP A 355 -0.47 -5.31 2.56
CA ASP A 355 0.04 -6.35 3.44
C ASP A 355 1.50 -6.08 3.82
N LEU A 356 2.31 -5.59 2.88
CA LEU A 356 3.67 -5.11 3.15
C LEU A 356 3.68 -4.00 4.20
N VAL A 357 2.81 -3.01 4.04
CA VAL A 357 2.72 -1.90 5.00
C VAL A 357 2.11 -2.36 6.34
N THR A 358 1.16 -3.30 6.33
CA THR A 358 0.42 -3.69 7.54
C THR A 358 1.17 -4.73 8.38
N ALA A 359 1.79 -5.72 7.75
CA ALA A 359 2.47 -6.84 8.42
C ALA A 359 3.99 -6.69 8.40
N LEU A 360 4.59 -6.40 7.24
CA LEU A 360 6.05 -6.32 7.16
C LEU A 360 6.60 -5.05 7.83
N ALA A 361 5.88 -3.93 7.82
CA ALA A 361 6.28 -2.70 8.52
C ALA A 361 5.66 -2.56 9.92
N SER A 362 5.21 -3.66 10.52
CA SER A 362 4.36 -3.60 11.69
C SER A 362 5.08 -3.25 13.02
N ASP A 363 6.41 -3.20 12.98
CA ASP A 363 7.34 -2.72 14.00
C ASP A 363 7.77 -1.25 13.77
N ARG A 364 7.12 -0.53 12.85
CA ARG A 364 7.43 0.86 12.48
C ARG A 364 6.28 1.80 12.85
N PRO A 365 6.51 3.14 12.84
CA PRO A 365 5.43 4.09 12.96
C PRO A 365 4.32 3.80 11.92
N PRO A 366 3.03 3.93 12.29
CA PRO A 366 1.91 3.60 11.41
C PRO A 366 1.71 4.61 10.27
N THR A 367 2.47 5.69 10.26
CA THR A 367 2.44 6.73 9.23
C THR A 367 3.25 6.30 8.01
N VAL A 368 2.61 6.34 6.85
CA VAL A 368 3.25 6.20 5.53
C VAL A 368 3.54 7.60 4.99
N LYS A 369 4.80 7.84 4.61
CA LYS A 369 5.21 9.05 3.90
C LYS A 369 4.88 8.87 2.41
N TYR A 370 3.76 9.42 1.96
CA TYR A 370 3.44 9.43 0.55
C TYR A 370 4.14 10.62 -0.12
N THR A 371 4.95 10.37 -1.14
CA THR A 371 5.61 11.44 -1.89
C THR A 371 5.14 11.39 -3.34
N LEU A 372 4.56 12.47 -3.83
CA LEU A 372 4.22 12.62 -5.24
C LEU A 372 5.33 13.39 -5.95
N LEU A 373 5.98 12.73 -6.90
CA LEU A 373 6.99 13.31 -7.78
C LEU A 373 6.40 13.54 -9.17
N ASN A 374 6.99 14.49 -9.91
CA ASN A 374 6.80 14.55 -11.36
C ASN A 374 7.85 13.67 -12.04
N GLU A 375 7.56 13.16 -13.24
CA GLU A 375 8.51 12.34 -14.00
C GLU A 375 9.84 13.06 -14.28
N GLU A 376 9.83 14.38 -14.46
CA GLU A 376 11.02 15.24 -14.59
C GLU A 376 11.97 15.17 -13.37
N ASP A 377 11.47 14.78 -12.20
CA ASP A 377 12.27 14.62 -10.99
C ASP A 377 13.27 13.47 -11.16
N LEU A 378 12.97 12.49 -12.03
CA LEU A 378 13.82 11.32 -12.31
C LEU A 378 15.09 11.66 -13.08
N GLU A 379 15.18 12.84 -13.69
CA GLU A 379 16.41 13.31 -14.35
C GLU A 379 17.59 13.42 -13.36
N LEU A 380 17.30 13.58 -12.06
CA LEU A 380 18.29 13.58 -10.99
C LEU A 380 18.86 12.19 -10.66
N ALA A 381 18.25 11.12 -11.19
CA ALA A 381 18.71 9.74 -11.09
C ALA A 381 18.36 8.94 -12.36
N PRO A 382 19.05 9.17 -13.49
CA PRO A 382 18.67 8.62 -14.79
C PRO A 382 18.55 7.08 -14.83
N ALA A 383 19.36 6.37 -14.05
CA ALA A 383 19.29 4.91 -13.95
C ALA A 383 17.94 4.42 -13.38
N LEU A 384 17.42 5.10 -12.34
CA LEU A 384 16.08 4.80 -11.81
C LEU A 384 15.00 5.13 -12.84
N GLY A 385 15.12 6.27 -13.53
CA GLY A 385 14.21 6.64 -14.62
C GLY A 385 14.15 5.59 -15.73
N GLN A 386 15.30 5.11 -16.20
CA GLN A 386 15.39 4.03 -17.19
C GLN A 386 14.78 2.72 -16.66
N GLY A 387 15.02 2.38 -15.39
CA GLY A 387 14.41 1.22 -14.74
C GLY A 387 12.88 1.30 -14.73
N LEU A 388 12.30 2.49 -14.50
CA LEU A 388 10.85 2.69 -14.55
C LEU A 388 10.28 2.61 -15.98
N VAL A 389 11.03 3.06 -16.98
CA VAL A 389 10.65 2.87 -18.40
C VAL A 389 10.59 1.38 -18.74
N GLN A 390 11.62 0.61 -18.35
CA GLN A 390 11.64 -0.84 -18.55
C GLN A 390 10.51 -1.53 -17.80
N ALA A 391 10.23 -1.10 -16.57
CA ALA A 391 9.13 -1.59 -15.76
C ALA A 391 7.78 -1.44 -16.49
N ARG A 392 7.48 -0.25 -17.00
CA ARG A 392 6.26 0.00 -17.77
C ARG A 392 6.18 -0.82 -19.05
N ALA A 393 7.28 -0.94 -19.79
CA ALA A 393 7.34 -1.76 -21.00
C ALA A 393 7.03 -3.23 -20.70
N GLY A 394 7.58 -3.78 -19.61
CA GLY A 394 7.30 -5.15 -19.17
C GLY A 394 5.84 -5.37 -18.81
N VAL A 395 5.19 -4.38 -18.17
CA VAL A 395 3.75 -4.43 -17.90
C VAL A 395 2.95 -4.40 -19.20
N ALA A 396 3.25 -3.48 -20.12
CA ALA A 396 2.54 -3.38 -21.40
C ALA A 396 2.62 -4.69 -22.22
N ALA A 397 3.79 -5.35 -22.22
CA ALA A 397 3.99 -6.62 -22.91
C ALA A 397 3.18 -7.80 -22.31
N LEU A 398 2.75 -7.70 -21.05
CA LEU A 398 1.88 -8.70 -20.41
C LEU A 398 0.40 -8.46 -20.73
N LEU A 399 0.04 -7.25 -21.17
CA LEU A 399 -1.34 -6.81 -21.37
C LEU A 399 -1.76 -6.71 -22.84
N GLY A 400 -0.80 -6.53 -23.75
CA GLY A 400 -0.99 -6.75 -25.19
C GLY A 400 -0.94 -8.23 -25.53
#